data_AF-A0A318LAI5-F1
#
_entry.id   AF-A0A318LAI5-F1
#
_cell.length_a   1.000
_cell.length_b   1.000
_cell.length_c   1.000
_cell.angle_alpha   90.00
_cell.angle_beta   90.00
_cell.angle_gamma   90.00
#
_symmetry.space_group_name_H-M   'P 1'
#
loop_
_entity.id
_entity.type
_entity.pdbx_description
1 polymer ?
#
loop_
_entity_poly.entity_id
_entity_poly.type
_entity_poly.pdbx_seq_one_letter_code
_entity_poly.pdbx_strand_id
1 'polypeptide(L)'
;MKAHHSFLHWPRAVASLGLLALGLSAPALAAPCRDIATVQQSANADQNTAMGGHVTQHIYGMTPPAGSSQLGKTLFEARGKYDAAWRQYQYISNPIACSGNAPFQVVSLTALGMGNLGAYSCTQADVQGRCTKWDSYMAKEISFGFILRNGQWIVNTIYPVALN
;
A
#
# COMPACT_ATOMS: atom_id res chain seq x y z
N MET A 1 -14.90 -87.79 21.31
CA MET A 1 -15.94 -87.31 22.24
C MET A 1 -15.51 -85.95 22.77
N LYS A 2 -16.42 -84.95 22.70
CA LYS A 2 -16.59 -83.76 23.57
C LYS A 2 -15.34 -82.94 24.00
N ALA A 3 -15.31 -81.61 23.98
CA ALA A 3 -16.33 -80.58 23.75
C ALA A 3 -15.66 -79.23 23.46
N HIS A 4 -16.41 -78.36 22.79
CA HIS A 4 -16.21 -76.92 22.67
C HIS A 4 -16.21 -76.22 24.03
N HIS A 5 -15.43 -75.14 24.18
CA HIS A 5 -15.84 -73.96 24.93
C HIS A 5 -15.27 -72.68 24.29
N SER A 6 -16.19 -71.85 23.78
CA SER A 6 -15.96 -70.44 23.40
C SER A 6 -16.25 -69.55 24.61
N PHE A 7 -15.37 -68.58 24.89
CA PHE A 7 -15.62 -67.34 25.64
C PHE A 7 -14.46 -66.39 25.33
N LEU A 8 -14.54 -65.06 25.32
CA LEU A 8 -15.57 -64.04 25.16
C LEU A 8 -14.74 -62.73 25.06
N HIS A 9 -15.21 -61.79 24.26
CA HIS A 9 -14.58 -60.50 23.93
C HIS A 9 -14.13 -59.65 25.14
N TRP A 10 -13.03 -58.88 25.00
CA TRP A 10 -13.06 -57.41 24.91
C TRP A 10 -11.65 -56.78 24.73
N PRO A 11 -11.53 -55.64 24.00
CA PRO A 11 -10.29 -54.95 23.73
C PRO A 11 -9.96 -54.00 24.88
N ARG A 12 -8.68 -53.94 25.27
CA ARG A 12 -8.17 -52.80 26.05
C ARG A 12 -7.79 -51.70 25.09
N ALA A 13 -8.70 -50.75 24.92
CA ALA A 13 -8.49 -49.51 24.21
C ALA A 13 -7.25 -48.81 24.75
N VAL A 14 -6.30 -48.54 23.86
CA VAL A 14 -5.11 -47.74 24.14
C VAL A 14 -5.56 -46.29 24.27
N ALA A 15 -5.50 -45.76 25.49
CA ALA A 15 -5.74 -44.35 25.78
C ALA A 15 -4.66 -43.52 25.08
N SER A 16 -5.01 -42.95 23.93
CA SER A 16 -4.16 -41.99 23.23
C SER A 16 -4.34 -40.63 23.91
N LEU A 17 -3.37 -40.23 24.73
CA LEU A 17 -3.25 -38.85 25.20
C LEU A 17 -3.03 -37.95 23.96
N GLY A 18 -4.11 -37.37 23.45
CA GLY A 18 -4.03 -36.28 22.48
C GLY A 18 -3.46 -35.06 23.18
N LEU A 19 -2.18 -34.74 22.97
CA LEU A 19 -1.61 -33.44 23.30
C LEU A 19 -2.43 -32.37 22.57
N LEU A 20 -3.24 -31.61 23.30
CA LEU A 20 -3.73 -30.32 22.82
C LEU A 20 -2.53 -29.38 22.72
N ALA A 21 -1.92 -29.31 21.54
CA ALA A 21 -1.07 -28.20 21.17
C ALA A 21 -1.96 -26.95 21.04
N LEU A 22 -2.10 -26.21 22.15
CA LEU A 22 -2.55 -24.83 22.14
C LEU A 22 -1.52 -24.02 21.35
N GLY A 23 -1.70 -23.99 20.03
CA GLY A 23 -0.96 -23.11 19.14
C GLY A 23 -1.27 -21.67 19.53
N LEU A 24 -0.34 -21.04 20.25
CA LEU A 24 -0.29 -19.60 20.39
C LEU A 24 -0.15 -19.02 18.99
N SER A 25 -1.27 -18.67 18.36
CA SER A 25 -1.28 -17.81 17.19
C SER A 25 -0.76 -16.45 17.62
N ALA A 26 0.56 -16.26 17.47
CA ALA A 26 1.13 -14.93 17.56
C ALA A 26 0.33 -14.03 16.61
N PRO A 27 -0.13 -12.84 17.05
CA PRO A 27 -0.83 -11.94 16.16
C PRO A 27 0.10 -11.65 14.99
N ALA A 28 -0.32 -12.04 13.78
CA ALA A 28 0.39 -11.70 12.57
C ALA A 28 0.42 -10.17 12.50
N LEU A 29 1.56 -9.56 12.86
CA LEU A 29 1.76 -8.14 12.70
C LEU A 29 1.52 -7.84 11.22
N ALA A 30 0.56 -6.95 10.93
CA ALA A 30 0.27 -6.57 9.56
C ALA A 30 1.56 -6.03 8.92
N ALA A 31 1.95 -6.63 7.79
CA ALA A 31 3.18 -6.26 7.11
C ALA A 31 3.14 -4.78 6.71
N PRO A 32 4.30 -4.08 6.74
CA PRO A 32 4.41 -2.76 6.13
C PRO A 32 3.88 -2.78 4.70
N CYS A 33 3.06 -1.80 4.33
CA CYS A 33 2.47 -1.74 2.99
C CYS A 33 3.53 -1.85 1.89
N ARG A 34 4.66 -1.14 2.08
CA ARG A 34 5.77 -1.11 1.12
C ARG A 34 6.42 -2.46 0.81
N ASP A 35 6.26 -3.45 1.69
CA ASP A 35 6.87 -4.77 1.52
C ASP A 35 5.97 -5.73 0.73
N ILE A 36 4.72 -5.34 0.45
CA ILE A 36 3.76 -6.16 -0.31
C ILE A 36 4.07 -6.03 -1.82
N ALA A 37 4.25 -7.17 -2.50
CA ALA A 37 4.63 -7.20 -3.92
C ALA A 37 3.68 -6.40 -4.84
N THR A 38 2.37 -6.46 -4.63
CA THR A 38 1.39 -5.70 -5.42
C THR A 38 1.44 -4.20 -5.13
N VAL A 39 1.85 -3.80 -3.92
CA VAL A 39 2.12 -2.41 -3.59
C VAL A 39 3.37 -1.93 -4.33
N GLN A 40 4.44 -2.73 -4.33
CA GLN A 40 5.67 -2.40 -5.08
C GLN A 40 5.40 -2.27 -6.59
N GLN A 41 4.63 -3.19 -7.16
CA GLN A 41 4.22 -3.16 -8.55
C GLN A 41 3.38 -1.92 -8.86
N SER A 42 2.33 -1.66 -8.08
CA SER A 42 1.45 -0.50 -8.29
C SER A 42 2.12 0.84 -8.00
N ALA A 43 3.27 0.88 -7.32
CA ALA A 43 4.06 2.10 -7.18
C ALA A 43 4.78 2.51 -8.49
N ASN A 44 4.81 1.66 -9.51
CA ASN A 44 5.16 2.11 -10.85
C ASN A 44 3.99 2.93 -11.41
N ALA A 45 4.20 4.22 -11.65
CA ALA A 45 3.13 5.12 -12.10
C ALA A 45 2.52 4.71 -13.45
N ASP A 46 3.24 3.96 -14.30
CA ASP A 46 2.72 3.46 -15.58
C ASP A 46 1.79 2.26 -15.41
N GLN A 47 1.91 1.54 -14.29
CA GLN A 47 1.08 0.39 -13.95
C GLN A 47 -0.06 0.77 -13.00
N ASN A 48 0.13 1.82 -12.19
CA ASN A 48 -0.76 2.19 -11.09
C ASN A 48 -2.23 2.32 -11.51
N THR A 49 -2.50 3.07 -12.59
CA THR A 49 -3.87 3.31 -13.07
C THR A 49 -4.55 2.01 -13.51
N ALA A 50 -3.85 1.13 -14.22
CA ALA A 50 -4.38 -0.17 -14.64
C ALA A 50 -4.68 -1.09 -13.44
N MET A 51 -3.98 -0.89 -12.33
CA MET A 51 -4.23 -1.59 -11.06
C MET A 51 -5.31 -0.92 -10.20
N GLY A 52 -5.87 0.22 -10.62
CA GLY A 52 -6.93 0.94 -9.91
C GLY A 52 -6.45 2.01 -8.93
N GLY A 53 -5.19 2.43 -9.03
CA GLY A 53 -4.63 3.56 -8.30
C GLY A 53 -4.72 4.88 -9.09
N HIS A 54 -4.41 5.98 -8.41
CA HIS A 54 -4.59 7.36 -8.87
C HIS A 54 -3.30 8.21 -8.82
N VAL A 55 -2.12 7.61 -8.72
CA VAL A 55 -0.86 8.37 -8.53
C VAL A 55 -0.59 9.36 -9.67
N THR A 56 -1.04 9.09 -10.89
CA THR A 56 -0.82 9.99 -12.04
C THR A 56 -1.64 11.28 -11.95
N GLN A 57 -2.65 11.36 -11.07
CA GLN A 57 -3.29 12.64 -10.72
C GLN A 57 -2.36 13.61 -10.01
N HIS A 58 -1.19 13.12 -9.55
CA HIS A 58 -0.25 13.85 -8.72
C HIS A 58 1.14 13.94 -9.35
N ILE A 59 1.27 13.69 -10.66
CA ILE A 59 2.54 13.78 -11.39
C ILE A 59 2.36 14.68 -12.60
N TYR A 60 3.03 15.83 -12.61
CA TYR A 60 2.95 16.75 -13.74
C TYR A 60 3.45 16.08 -15.04
N GLY A 61 2.72 16.32 -16.13
CA GLY A 61 2.98 15.74 -17.45
C GLY A 61 2.41 14.33 -17.66
N MET A 62 1.91 13.66 -16.62
CA MET A 62 1.22 12.36 -16.77
C MET A 62 -0.30 12.55 -16.91
N THR A 63 -0.94 11.64 -17.64
CA THR A 63 -2.39 11.62 -17.82
C THR A 63 -3.07 11.04 -16.56
N PRO A 64 -4.05 11.73 -15.95
CA PRO A 64 -4.79 11.19 -14.82
C PRO A 64 -5.66 9.99 -15.24
N PRO A 65 -6.10 9.12 -14.30
CA PRO A 65 -7.07 8.06 -14.59
C PRO A 65 -8.33 8.59 -15.28
N ALA A 66 -8.97 7.74 -16.10
CA ALA A 66 -10.22 8.11 -16.77
C ALA A 66 -11.28 8.60 -15.78
N GLY A 67 -11.97 9.69 -16.13
CA GLY A 67 -12.98 10.31 -15.26
C GLY A 67 -12.41 11.16 -14.12
N SER A 68 -11.11 11.41 -14.09
CA SER A 68 -10.46 12.25 -13.07
C SER A 68 -9.62 13.37 -13.67
N SER A 69 -9.14 14.27 -12.81
CA SER A 69 -8.40 15.48 -13.21
C SER A 69 -7.32 15.82 -12.19
N GLN A 70 -6.27 16.49 -12.67
CA GLN A 70 -5.24 17.11 -11.86
C GLN A 70 -5.68 18.47 -11.29
N LEU A 71 -6.80 19.04 -11.75
CA LEU A 71 -7.33 20.31 -11.23
C LEU A 71 -7.54 20.25 -9.71
N GLY A 72 -7.00 21.22 -8.98
CA GLY A 72 -7.08 21.29 -7.52
C GLY A 72 -6.23 20.24 -6.80
N LYS A 73 -5.34 19.53 -7.50
CA LYS A 73 -4.40 18.58 -6.91
C LYS A 73 -3.02 19.21 -6.78
N THR A 74 -2.26 18.69 -5.82
CA THR A 74 -0.82 18.92 -5.73
C THR A 74 -0.07 17.88 -6.56
N LEU A 75 0.96 18.32 -7.28
CA LEU A 75 1.71 17.50 -8.22
C LEU A 75 3.19 17.52 -7.89
N PHE A 76 3.84 16.37 -8.05
CA PHE A 76 5.27 16.31 -8.29
C PHE A 76 5.59 17.03 -9.62
N GLU A 77 6.65 17.85 -9.65
CA GLU A 77 7.05 18.61 -10.85
C GLU A 77 7.39 17.71 -12.05
N ALA A 78 7.81 16.47 -11.79
CA ALA A 78 8.16 15.49 -12.79
C ALA A 78 8.08 14.07 -12.24
N ARG A 79 7.94 13.08 -13.14
CA ARG A 79 7.95 11.65 -12.80
C ARG A 79 9.14 11.23 -11.94
N GLY A 80 10.35 11.69 -12.26
CA GLY A 80 11.56 11.35 -11.49
C GLY A 80 11.52 11.80 -10.02
N LYS A 81 10.75 12.84 -9.68
CA LYS A 81 10.57 13.30 -8.29
C LYS A 81 9.63 12.36 -7.52
N TYR A 82 8.56 11.89 -8.17
CA TYR A 82 7.69 10.85 -7.64
C TYR A 82 8.47 9.54 -7.41
N ASP A 83 9.24 9.09 -8.40
CA ASP A 83 10.01 7.84 -8.28
C ASP A 83 11.04 7.93 -7.13
N ALA A 84 11.68 9.09 -6.97
CA ALA A 84 12.59 9.34 -5.86
C ALA A 84 11.86 9.29 -4.50
N ALA A 85 10.66 9.87 -4.40
CA ALA A 85 9.86 9.83 -3.17
C ALA A 85 9.49 8.40 -2.77
N TRP A 86 8.99 7.59 -3.73
CA TRP A 86 8.67 6.19 -3.46
C TRP A 86 9.90 5.38 -3.06
N ARG A 87 11.03 5.60 -3.76
CA ARG A 87 12.30 4.94 -3.42
C ARG A 87 12.73 5.26 -1.99
N GLN A 88 12.63 6.51 -1.55
CA GLN A 88 13.02 6.88 -0.18
C GLN A 88 12.03 6.35 0.87
N TYR A 89 10.75 6.28 0.54
CA TYR A 89 9.75 5.66 1.41
C TYR A 89 10.06 4.18 1.72
N GLN A 90 10.80 3.49 0.85
CA GLN A 90 11.24 2.11 1.12
C GLN A 90 12.17 1.98 2.34
N TYR A 91 12.78 3.09 2.78
CA TYR A 91 13.83 3.07 3.81
C TYR A 91 13.46 3.80 5.11
N ILE A 92 12.24 4.34 5.22
CA ILE A 92 11.79 4.98 6.48
C ILE A 92 11.73 3.95 7.62
N SER A 93 11.95 4.41 8.86
CA SER A 93 12.02 3.54 10.03
C SER A 93 10.65 3.02 10.50
N ASN A 94 9.57 3.73 10.21
CA ASN A 94 8.22 3.46 10.70
C ASN A 94 7.18 3.42 9.56
N PRO A 95 7.30 2.53 8.57
CA PRO A 95 6.32 2.42 7.50
C PRO A 95 4.95 2.02 8.03
N ILE A 96 3.89 2.56 7.42
CA ILE A 96 2.53 2.17 7.77
C ILE A 96 2.23 0.73 7.35
N ALA A 97 1.52 0.01 8.21
CA ALA A 97 1.03 -1.33 7.91
C ALA A 97 -0.24 -1.29 7.04
N CYS A 98 -0.37 -2.25 6.13
CA CYS A 98 -1.56 -2.36 5.27
C CYS A 98 -2.69 -3.08 6.02
N SER A 99 -3.57 -2.28 6.61
CA SER A 99 -4.72 -2.75 7.38
C SER A 99 -5.85 -1.72 7.37
N GLY A 100 -7.05 -2.14 7.79
CA GLY A 100 -8.20 -1.24 7.89
C GLY A 100 -8.69 -0.71 6.54
N ASN A 101 -9.31 0.47 6.57
CA ASN A 101 -9.82 1.13 5.36
C ASN A 101 -8.85 2.21 4.89
N ALA A 102 -8.14 1.93 3.80
CA ALA A 102 -7.26 2.86 3.08
C ALA A 102 -6.22 3.59 3.96
N PRO A 103 -5.20 2.89 4.49
CA PRO A 103 -4.20 3.50 5.36
C PRO A 103 -3.40 4.57 4.62
N PHE A 104 -3.04 5.61 5.37
CA PHE A 104 -2.37 6.81 4.86
C PHE A 104 -1.25 7.23 5.79
N GLN A 105 -0.13 7.67 5.23
CA GLN A 105 1.01 8.17 6.00
C GLN A 105 1.57 9.44 5.37
N VAL A 106 1.62 10.51 6.17
CA VAL A 106 2.37 11.73 5.82
C VAL A 106 3.78 11.59 6.37
N VAL A 107 4.79 11.84 5.54
CA VAL A 107 6.21 11.74 5.91
C VAL A 107 6.93 13.01 5.49
N SER A 108 7.69 13.59 6.42
CA SER A 108 8.52 14.77 6.14
C SER A 108 9.68 14.42 5.20
N LEU A 109 10.15 15.40 4.42
CA LEU A 109 11.33 15.21 3.57
C LEU A 109 12.58 14.83 4.37
N THR A 110 12.73 15.37 5.58
CA THR A 110 13.81 15.00 6.49
C THR A 110 13.76 13.52 6.85
N ALA A 111 12.58 12.97 7.19
CA ALA A 111 12.44 11.55 7.48
C ALA A 111 12.64 10.66 6.25
N LEU A 112 12.40 11.19 5.04
CA LEU A 112 12.72 10.54 3.76
C LEU A 112 14.19 10.71 3.35
N GLY A 113 15.02 11.45 4.12
CA GLY A 113 16.39 11.79 3.70
C GLY A 113 16.45 12.57 2.39
N MET A 114 15.40 13.33 2.07
CA MET A 114 15.28 14.13 0.86
C MET A 114 15.63 15.59 1.14
N GLY A 115 16.33 16.22 0.20
CA GLY A 115 16.48 17.67 0.15
C GLY A 115 15.19 18.36 -0.33
N ASN A 116 15.30 19.57 -0.87
CA ASN A 116 14.15 20.32 -1.36
C ASN A 116 13.37 19.55 -2.45
N LEU A 117 12.05 19.56 -2.32
CA LEU A 117 11.12 19.02 -3.30
C LEU A 117 10.25 20.14 -3.85
N GLY A 118 10.54 20.58 -5.07
CA GLY A 118 9.62 21.42 -5.81
C GLY A 118 8.33 20.66 -6.13
N ALA A 119 7.20 21.38 -6.11
CA ALA A 119 5.88 20.85 -6.33
C ALA A 119 4.96 21.93 -6.94
N TYR A 120 3.86 21.49 -7.53
CA TYR A 120 2.87 22.36 -8.16
C TYR A 120 1.50 22.21 -7.49
N SER A 121 0.78 23.32 -7.30
CA SER A 121 -0.65 23.33 -7.04
C SER A 121 -1.38 23.62 -8.34
N CYS A 122 -2.15 22.67 -8.86
CA CYS A 122 -2.78 22.82 -10.16
C CYS A 122 -4.04 23.70 -10.09
N THR A 123 -4.05 24.81 -10.83
CA THR A 123 -5.14 25.80 -10.86
C THR A 123 -5.98 25.75 -12.13
N GLN A 124 -5.49 25.11 -13.19
CA GLN A 124 -6.23 24.86 -14.42
C GLN A 124 -5.81 23.55 -15.07
N ALA A 125 -6.76 22.84 -15.68
CA ALA A 125 -6.51 21.62 -16.43
C ALA A 125 -7.11 21.70 -17.85
N ASP A 126 -6.57 20.90 -18.77
CA ASP A 126 -7.12 20.70 -20.11
C ASP A 126 -8.35 19.77 -20.11
N VAL A 127 -8.91 19.54 -21.29
CA VAL A 127 -10.08 18.64 -21.50
C VAL A 127 -9.80 17.17 -21.16
N GLN A 128 -8.52 16.80 -21.05
CA GLN A 128 -8.07 15.46 -20.65
C GLN A 128 -7.73 15.42 -19.15
N GLY A 129 -7.99 16.50 -18.41
CA GLY A 129 -7.73 16.61 -16.98
C GLY A 129 -6.27 16.84 -16.62
N ARG A 130 -5.38 17.13 -17.58
CA ARG A 130 -3.96 17.38 -17.32
C ARG A 130 -3.72 18.83 -16.94
N CYS A 131 -2.83 19.08 -15.99
CA CYS A 131 -2.56 20.43 -15.51
C CYS A 131 -1.92 21.31 -16.59
N THR A 132 -2.49 22.50 -16.80
CA THR A 132 -2.01 23.50 -17.77
C THR A 132 -1.59 24.82 -17.12
N LYS A 133 -2.07 25.09 -15.90
CA LYS A 133 -1.65 26.23 -15.08
C LYS A 133 -1.50 25.82 -13.63
N TRP A 134 -0.47 26.32 -12.96
CA TRP A 134 -0.14 25.96 -11.60
C TRP A 134 0.60 27.07 -10.85
N ASP A 135 0.55 26.98 -9.53
CA ASP A 135 1.41 27.71 -8.61
C ASP A 135 2.53 26.79 -8.12
N SER A 136 3.78 27.25 -8.16
CA SER A 136 4.94 26.48 -7.68
C SER A 136 5.18 26.71 -6.19
N TYR A 137 5.57 25.65 -5.48
CA TYR A 137 5.97 25.73 -4.08
C TYR A 137 7.02 24.67 -3.74
N MET A 138 7.60 24.77 -2.53
CA MET A 138 8.49 23.74 -1.99
C MET A 138 7.74 22.91 -0.96
N ALA A 139 7.49 21.64 -1.27
CA ALA A 139 6.85 20.73 -0.33
C ALA A 139 7.78 20.45 0.86
N LYS A 140 7.18 20.20 2.03
CA LYS A 140 7.90 19.77 3.24
C LYS A 140 7.60 18.32 3.62
N GLU A 141 6.50 17.81 3.09
CA GLU A 141 5.98 16.49 3.40
C GLU A 141 5.39 15.86 2.14
N ILE A 142 5.38 14.54 2.12
CA ILE A 142 4.77 13.72 1.07
C ILE A 142 3.79 12.79 1.76
N SER A 143 2.62 12.64 1.16
CA SER A 143 1.62 11.70 1.63
C SER A 143 1.59 10.44 0.78
N PHE A 144 1.52 9.29 1.44
CA PHE A 144 1.52 7.96 0.85
C PHE A 144 0.23 7.24 1.26
N GLY A 145 -0.59 6.92 0.26
CA GLY A 145 -1.88 6.28 0.45
C GLY A 145 -1.95 4.91 -0.18
N PHE A 146 -2.51 3.97 0.56
CA PHE A 146 -2.70 2.60 0.10
C PHE A 146 -4.18 2.23 0.14
N ILE A 147 -4.58 1.26 -0.67
CA ILE A 147 -5.96 0.78 -0.68
C ILE A 147 -6.04 -0.69 -1.06
N LEU A 148 -7.05 -1.38 -0.55
CA LEU A 148 -7.40 -2.73 -0.96
C LEU A 148 -8.29 -2.64 -2.21
N ARG A 149 -7.81 -3.20 -3.33
CA ARG A 149 -8.53 -3.28 -4.60
C ARG A 149 -8.51 -4.71 -5.08
N ASN A 150 -9.69 -5.28 -5.34
CA ASN A 150 -9.83 -6.64 -5.86
C ASN A 150 -9.04 -7.69 -5.03
N GLY A 151 -9.04 -7.54 -3.70
CA GLY A 151 -8.31 -8.43 -2.78
C GLY A 151 -6.80 -8.20 -2.69
N GLN A 152 -6.26 -7.19 -3.36
CA GLN A 152 -4.83 -6.86 -3.36
C GLN A 152 -4.59 -5.45 -2.81
N TRP A 153 -3.57 -5.30 -1.97
CA TRP A 153 -3.13 -3.98 -1.55
C TRP A 153 -2.32 -3.33 -2.66
N ILE A 154 -2.62 -2.06 -2.95
CA ILE A 154 -1.90 -1.26 -3.94
C ILE A 154 -1.58 0.12 -3.36
N VAL A 155 -0.64 0.82 -4.00
CA VAL A 155 -0.53 2.28 -3.86
C VAL A 155 -1.77 2.91 -4.48
N ASN A 156 -2.59 3.57 -3.66
CA ASN A 156 -3.74 4.34 -4.14
C ASN A 156 -3.30 5.68 -4.70
N THR A 157 -2.50 6.42 -3.94
CA THR A 157 -2.06 7.76 -4.29
C THR A 157 -0.78 8.12 -3.55
N ILE A 158 0.04 8.97 -4.14
CA ILE A 158 1.19 9.59 -3.48
C ILE A 158 1.24 11.03 -3.97
N TYR A 159 1.36 12.00 -3.06
CA TYR A 159 1.39 13.41 -3.45
C TYR A 159 2.21 14.30 -2.50
N PRO A 160 2.83 15.39 -3.00
CA PRO A 160 3.41 16.41 -2.14
C PRO A 160 2.31 17.14 -1.37
N VAL A 161 2.46 17.32 -0.06
CA VAL A 161 1.46 18.04 0.75
C VAL A 161 1.58 19.54 0.46
N ALA A 162 0.44 20.24 0.34
CA ALA A 162 0.42 21.69 0.13
C ALA A 162 0.95 22.43 1.38
N LEU A 163 1.48 23.64 1.18
CA LEU A 163 1.75 24.54 2.30
C LEU A 163 0.44 25.22 2.69
N ASN A 164 -0.04 24.96 3.91
CA ASN A 164 -1.15 25.71 4.52
C ASN A 164 -0.69 27.10 4.97
#